data_AF-A0A351R845-F1
#
_entry.id   AF-A0A351R845-F1
#
_cell.length_a   1.000
_cell.length_b   1.000
_cell.length_c   1.000
_cell.angle_alpha   90.00
_cell.angle_beta   90.00
_cell.angle_gamma   90.00
#
_symmetry.space_group_name_H-M   'P 1'
#
loop_
_entity.id
_entity.type
_entity.pdbx_description
1 polymer ?
#
loop_
_entity_poly.entity_id
_entity_poly.type
_entity_poly.pdbx_seq_one_letter_code
_entity_poly.pdbx_strand_id
1 'polypeptide(L)'
;MKSQMTKLLILVCLIPTFHVHAATVLDVLTDTQGKYIGPTVEDNVVSMDTDKNGFADASEVRAFLELKHGKGYQSEVLERFEASIKGTSCGTPFASTLHLTN
;
A
#
# COMPACT_ATOMS: atom_id res chain seq x y z
N MET A 1 19.46 -53.00 29.41
CA MET A 1 20.02 -51.84 28.68
C MET A 1 19.48 -51.68 27.26
N LYS A 2 19.35 -52.76 26.46
CA LYS A 2 18.81 -52.72 25.07
C LYS A 2 17.41 -52.09 24.96
N SER A 3 16.48 -52.42 25.86
CA SER A 3 15.09 -51.90 25.84
C SER A 3 14.99 -50.38 26.09
N GLN A 4 15.90 -49.79 26.88
CA GLN A 4 15.89 -48.35 27.17
C GLN A 4 16.43 -47.54 25.98
N MET A 5 17.39 -48.08 25.22
CA MET A 5 17.91 -47.44 24.01
C MET A 5 16.89 -47.47 22.86
N THR A 6 16.07 -48.51 22.77
CA THR A 6 14.98 -48.58 21.78
C THR A 6 13.88 -47.57 22.06
N LYS A 7 13.51 -47.35 23.33
CA LYS A 7 12.54 -46.30 23.72
C LYS A 7 13.06 -44.89 23.44
N LEU A 8 14.36 -44.64 23.65
CA LEU A 8 14.99 -43.36 23.35
C LEU A 8 15.05 -43.09 21.84
N LEU A 9 15.30 -44.12 21.01
CA LEU A 9 15.27 -43.99 19.54
C LEU A 9 13.87 -43.67 19.01
N ILE A 10 12.82 -44.28 19.57
CA ILE A 10 11.43 -44.04 19.15
C ILE A 10 10.96 -42.63 19.53
N LEU A 11 11.42 -42.10 20.68
CA LEU A 11 11.08 -40.74 21.13
C LEU A 11 11.70 -39.64 20.23
N VAL A 12 12.88 -39.89 19.64
CA VAL A 12 13.57 -38.93 18.76
C VAL A 12 12.97 -38.87 17.35
N CYS A 13 12.31 -39.92 16.87
CA CYS A 13 11.63 -39.92 15.57
C CYS A 13 10.25 -39.25 15.59
N LEU A 14 9.68 -38.99 16.76
CA LEU A 14 8.33 -38.41 16.91
C LEU A 14 8.36 -36.89 17.14
N ILE A 15 9.37 -36.20 16.61
CA ILE A 15 9.42 -34.74 16.61
C ILE A 15 8.94 -34.31 15.21
N PRO A 16 7.68 -33.86 15.05
CA PRO A 16 7.24 -33.32 13.78
C PRO A 16 8.12 -32.10 13.46
N THR A 17 8.96 -32.24 12.43
CA THR A 17 9.64 -31.11 11.82
C THR A 17 8.58 -30.27 11.11
N PHE A 18 7.95 -29.36 11.84
CA PHE A 18 7.11 -28.33 11.25
C PHE A 18 8.00 -27.51 10.31
N HIS A 19 7.85 -27.75 9.01
CA HIS A 19 8.45 -26.89 8.00
C HIS A 19 7.70 -25.56 8.08
N VAL A 20 8.26 -24.59 8.80
CA VAL A 20 7.79 -23.21 8.73
C VAL A 20 8.14 -22.72 7.33
N HIS A 21 7.19 -22.84 6.40
CA HIS A 21 7.31 -22.24 5.08
C HIS A 21 7.30 -20.74 5.29
N ALA A 22 8.44 -20.08 5.06
CA ALA A 22 8.51 -18.64 5.05
C ALA A 22 7.76 -18.15 3.82
N ALA A 23 6.48 -17.82 3.99
CA ALA A 23 5.66 -17.23 2.94
C ALA A 23 6.39 -15.98 2.41
N THR A 24 6.69 -15.99 1.12
CA THR A 24 7.28 -14.84 0.46
C THR A 24 6.20 -13.77 0.27
N VAL A 25 6.59 -12.50 0.11
CA VAL A 25 5.61 -11.42 -0.17
C VAL A 25 4.79 -11.76 -1.43
N LEU A 26 5.40 -12.42 -2.42
CA LEU A 26 4.70 -12.85 -3.62
C LEU A 26 3.63 -13.90 -3.30
N ASP A 27 3.96 -14.88 -2.46
CA ASP A 27 3.04 -15.94 -2.00
C ASP A 27 1.83 -15.39 -1.22
N VAL A 28 1.99 -14.23 -0.56
CA VAL A 28 0.90 -13.51 0.11
C VAL A 28 0.04 -12.72 -0.89
N LEU A 29 0.62 -12.27 -1.99
CA LEU A 29 -0.04 -11.40 -2.97
C LEU A 29 -0.63 -12.15 -4.17
N THR A 30 -0.34 -13.44 -4.34
CA THR A 30 -0.78 -14.25 -5.49
C THR A 30 -1.49 -15.54 -5.08
N ASP A 31 -2.42 -16.03 -5.91
CA ASP A 31 -3.11 -17.31 -5.72
C ASP A 31 -2.21 -18.50 -6.12
N THR A 32 -2.77 -19.71 -6.02
CA THR A 32 -2.09 -20.96 -6.40
C THR A 32 -1.75 -21.07 -7.89
N GLN A 33 -2.25 -20.15 -8.73
CA GLN A 33 -1.94 -20.03 -10.15
C GLN A 33 -1.01 -18.84 -10.45
N GLY A 34 -0.51 -18.15 -9.40
CA GLY A 34 0.35 -16.98 -9.53
C GLY A 34 -0.37 -15.69 -9.90
N LYS A 35 -1.70 -15.65 -9.84
CA LYS A 35 -2.49 -14.45 -10.14
C LYS A 35 -2.60 -13.56 -8.91
N TYR A 36 -2.38 -12.27 -9.06
CA TYR A 36 -2.57 -11.29 -7.98
C TYR A 36 -3.99 -11.35 -7.39
N ILE A 37 -4.08 -11.46 -6.06
CA ILE A 37 -5.36 -11.59 -5.33
C ILE A 37 -5.86 -10.30 -4.69
N GLY A 38 -5.06 -9.23 -4.73
CA GLY A 38 -5.47 -7.95 -4.15
C GLY A 38 -6.44 -7.18 -5.05
N PRO A 39 -6.97 -6.05 -4.55
CA PRO A 39 -7.90 -5.21 -5.31
C PRO A 39 -7.24 -4.69 -6.59
N THR A 40 -8.00 -4.66 -7.66
CA THR A 40 -7.56 -4.07 -8.94
C THR A 40 -7.38 -2.56 -8.79
N VAL A 41 -6.78 -1.91 -9.80
CA VAL A 41 -6.69 -0.44 -9.81
C VAL A 41 -8.09 0.14 -9.86
N GLU A 42 -8.97 -0.47 -10.65
CA GLU A 42 -10.37 -0.09 -10.83
C GLU A 42 -11.15 -0.19 -9.51
N ASP A 43 -10.99 -1.28 -8.76
CA ASP A 43 -11.62 -1.44 -7.44
C ASP A 43 -11.18 -0.34 -6.47
N ASN A 44 -9.88 0.00 -6.49
CA ASN A 44 -9.37 1.08 -5.66
C ASN A 44 -9.95 2.44 -6.09
N VAL A 45 -10.05 2.72 -7.39
CA VAL A 45 -10.65 3.97 -7.89
C VAL A 45 -12.13 4.07 -7.49
N VAL A 46 -12.90 3.00 -7.63
CA VAL A 46 -14.31 2.95 -7.19
C VAL A 46 -14.47 3.20 -5.69
N SER A 47 -13.49 2.74 -4.90
CA SER A 47 -13.46 2.99 -3.45
C SER A 47 -13.01 4.40 -3.06
N MET A 48 -12.22 5.06 -3.91
CA MET A 48 -11.76 6.44 -3.72
C MET A 48 -12.82 7.46 -4.15
N ASP A 49 -13.47 7.24 -5.29
CA ASP A 49 -14.52 8.09 -5.86
C ASP A 49 -15.77 8.06 -4.95
N THR A 50 -15.85 9.02 -4.04
CA THR A 50 -16.91 9.15 -3.04
C THR A 50 -18.10 9.93 -3.58
N ASP A 51 -17.85 10.92 -4.43
CA ASP A 51 -18.89 11.74 -5.05
C ASP A 51 -19.54 11.07 -6.28
N LYS A 52 -19.01 9.93 -6.73
CA LYS A 52 -19.48 9.10 -7.84
C LYS A 52 -19.47 9.84 -9.18
N ASN A 53 -18.50 10.73 -9.36
CA ASN A 53 -18.31 11.49 -10.60
C ASN A 53 -17.54 10.69 -11.67
N GLY A 54 -17.01 9.51 -11.33
CA GLY A 54 -16.29 8.60 -12.23
C GLY A 54 -14.77 8.74 -12.18
N PHE A 55 -14.21 9.56 -11.31
CA PHE A 55 -12.77 9.66 -11.05
C PHE A 55 -12.50 9.98 -9.58
N ALA A 56 -11.27 9.72 -9.12
CA ALA A 56 -10.85 10.11 -7.78
C ALA A 56 -10.09 11.44 -7.84
N ASP A 57 -10.58 12.46 -7.14
CA ASP A 57 -9.86 13.72 -7.00
C ASP A 57 -8.72 13.64 -5.96
N ALA A 58 -7.87 14.68 -5.89
CA ALA A 58 -6.72 14.67 -4.99
C ALA A 58 -7.10 14.62 -3.51
N SER A 59 -8.23 15.22 -3.12
CA SER A 59 -8.73 15.19 -1.76
C SER A 59 -9.30 13.82 -1.39
N GLU A 60 -9.95 13.15 -2.33
CA GLU A 60 -10.45 11.78 -2.20
C GLU A 60 -9.32 10.76 -2.11
N VAL A 61 -8.29 10.91 -2.96
CA VAL A 61 -7.06 10.11 -2.88
C VAL A 61 -6.40 10.27 -1.51
N ARG A 62 -6.28 11.51 -1.01
CA ARG A 62 -5.73 11.75 0.33
C ARG A 62 -6.58 11.10 1.41
N ALA A 63 -7.89 11.31 1.38
CA ALA A 63 -8.80 10.74 2.37
C ALA A 63 -8.72 9.20 2.40
N PHE A 64 -8.61 8.57 1.24
CA PHE A 64 -8.47 7.12 1.11
C PHE A 64 -7.13 6.60 1.66
N LEU A 65 -6.02 7.30 1.37
CA LEU A 65 -4.71 6.92 1.88
C LEU A 65 -4.61 7.12 3.40
N GLU A 66 -5.19 8.20 3.94
CA GLU A 66 -5.29 8.42 5.38
C GLU A 66 -6.20 7.37 6.06
N LEU A 67 -7.26 6.92 5.38
CA LEU A 67 -8.12 5.83 5.87
C LEU A 67 -7.35 4.50 5.96
N LYS A 68 -6.49 4.18 4.97
CA LYS A 68 -5.73 2.93 4.93
C LYS A 68 -4.50 2.92 5.86
N HIS A 69 -3.80 4.04 5.96
CA HIS A 69 -2.49 4.11 6.64
C HIS A 69 -2.50 4.92 7.94
N GLY A 70 -3.59 5.60 8.23
CA GLY A 70 -3.73 6.49 9.38
C GLY A 70 -3.59 7.97 9.03
N LYS A 71 -4.07 8.81 9.95
CA LYS A 71 -4.12 10.26 9.78
C LYS A 71 -2.72 10.85 9.60
N GLY A 72 -2.56 11.73 8.61
CA GLY A 72 -1.29 12.41 8.32
C GLY A 72 -0.29 11.57 7.51
N TYR A 73 -0.73 10.43 6.95
CA TYR A 73 0.10 9.64 6.05
C TYR A 73 0.59 10.48 4.87
N GLN A 74 1.92 10.61 4.74
CA GLN A 74 2.60 11.38 3.68
C GLN A 74 2.03 12.80 3.48
N SER A 75 1.65 13.49 4.56
CA SER A 75 0.98 14.79 4.51
C SER A 75 1.66 15.81 3.60
N GLU A 76 2.99 15.95 3.66
CA GLU A 76 3.73 16.90 2.79
C GLU A 76 3.57 16.57 1.30
N VAL A 77 3.60 15.29 0.94
CA VAL A 77 3.47 14.84 -0.46
C VAL A 77 2.03 15.06 -0.93
N LEU A 78 1.05 14.70 -0.11
CA LEU A 78 -0.37 14.84 -0.45
C LEU A 78 -0.79 16.31 -0.48
N GLU A 79 -0.24 17.16 0.38
CA GLU A 79 -0.44 18.61 0.33
C GLU A 79 0.12 19.21 -0.97
N ARG A 80 1.32 18.80 -1.38
CA ARG A 80 1.88 19.20 -2.69
C ARG A 80 1.06 18.69 -3.86
N PHE A 81 0.53 17.48 -3.76
CA PHE A 81 -0.34 16.89 -4.77
C PHE A 81 -1.64 17.70 -4.92
N GLU A 82 -2.32 18.01 -3.82
CA GLU A 82 -3.49 18.89 -3.81
C GLU A 82 -3.17 20.30 -4.32
N ALA A 83 -2.03 20.86 -3.94
CA ALA A 83 -1.58 22.19 -4.39
C ALA A 83 -1.29 22.22 -5.90
N SER A 84 -0.78 21.12 -6.46
CA SER A 84 -0.50 21.00 -7.91
C SER A 84 -1.78 21.05 -8.74
N ILE A 85 -2.88 20.47 -8.24
CA ILE A 85 -4.21 20.54 -8.88
C ILE A 85 -4.77 21.97 -8.84
N LYS A 86 -4.50 22.72 -7.76
CA LYS A 86 -4.95 24.10 -7.58
C LYS A 86 -4.20 25.12 -8.45
N GLY A 87 -3.24 24.67 -9.27
CA GLY A 87 -2.63 25.49 -10.29
C GLY A 87 -1.52 26.40 -9.76
N THR A 88 -0.48 25.83 -9.15
CA THR A 88 0.79 26.55 -8.91
C THR A 88 1.61 26.79 -10.20
N SER A 89 0.92 27.06 -11.32
CA SER A 89 1.54 27.44 -12.59
C SER A 89 2.12 28.86 -12.55
N CYS A 90 1.69 29.71 -11.61
CA CYS A 90 2.15 31.11 -11.47
C CYS A 90 3.19 31.30 -10.35
N GLY A 91 4.11 30.35 -10.18
CA GLY A 91 5.24 30.45 -9.24
C GLY A 91 6.60 30.67 -9.92
N THR A 92 6.63 31.01 -11.21
CA THR A 92 7.89 31.40 -11.84
C THR A 92 8.24 32.84 -11.41
N PRO A 93 9.51 33.17 -11.14
CA PRO A 93 9.93 34.51 -10.73
C PRO A 93 9.67 35.60 -11.80
N PHE A 94 9.17 35.21 -12.98
CA PHE A 94 8.75 36.12 -14.05
C PHE A 94 7.29 36.58 -13.94
N ALA A 95 6.44 35.95 -13.12
CA ALA A 95 5.01 36.26 -13.04
C ALA A 95 4.67 37.48 -12.17
N SER A 96 5.62 38.06 -11.44
CA SER A 96 5.38 39.18 -10.52
C SER A 96 5.80 40.57 -11.03
N THR A 97 6.15 40.72 -12.32
CA THR A 97 6.61 42.02 -12.84
C THR A 97 5.85 42.46 -14.09
N LEU A 98 4.53 42.56 -14.00
CA LEU A 98 3.80 43.53 -14.82
C LEU A 98 3.65 44.82 -14.00
N HIS A 99 4.75 45.55 -13.90
CA HIS A 99 4.70 46.98 -13.65
C HIS A 99 3.99 47.63 -14.84
N LEU A 100 2.66 47.74 -14.78
CA LEU A 100 1.93 48.74 -15.56
C LEU A 100 2.25 50.10 -14.93
N THR A 101 3.35 50.70 -15.37
CA THR A 101 3.55 52.14 -15.24
C THR A 101 2.52 52.83 -16.13
N ASN A 102 1.67 53.64 -15.47
CA ASN A 102 0.78 54.71 -15.96
C ASN A 102 0.70 54.92 -17.48
#